data_AF-A0AAV6WIR7-F1
#
_entry.id   AF-A0AAV6WIR7-F1
#
_cell.length_a   1.000
_cell.length_b   1.000
_cell.length_c   1.000
_cell.angle_alpha   90.00
_cell.angle_beta   90.00
_cell.angle_gamma   90.00
#
_symmetry.space_group_name_H-M   'P 1'
#
loop_
_entity.id
_entity.type
_entity.pdbx_description
1 polymer ?
#
loop_
_entity_poly.entity_id
_entity_poly.type
_entity_poly.pdbx_seq_one_letter_code
_entity_poly.pdbx_strand_id
1 'polypeptide(L)'
;MSGRSVNYRDDEDIILCQAYIEVSQDPITGISQTSDRFWARVTIIFNNSKNPSYTDRGQRSLQCRYSDIDAGVKRLVHSIPSSMSKVEEQRAKDVDKLKAQNEEVVELMRKTAKDRKHHFEIQEKEFVFERTRNAFESTKNADAPTTN
;
A
#
# COMPACT_ATOMS: atom_id res chain seq x y z
N MET A 1 36.55 15.79 38.29
CA MET A 1 35.12 15.48 38.09
C MET A 1 34.94 15.07 36.64
N SER A 2 34.49 13.83 36.37
CA SER A 2 34.25 13.37 35.00
C SER A 2 32.94 13.98 34.50
N GLY A 3 33.04 15.06 33.72
CA GLY A 3 31.88 15.67 33.07
C GLY A 3 31.28 14.68 32.06
N ARG A 4 29.95 14.54 32.05
CA ARG A 4 29.26 13.78 30.99
C ARG A 4 29.65 14.38 29.64
N SER A 5 30.04 13.53 28.69
CA SER A 5 30.28 13.97 27.31
C SER A 5 29.01 14.59 26.74
N VAL A 6 29.16 15.67 25.98
CA VAL A 6 28.06 16.30 25.24
C VAL A 6 27.40 15.24 24.33
N ASN A 7 26.07 15.23 24.23
CA ASN A 7 25.36 14.30 23.35
C ASN A 7 25.76 14.50 21.88
N TYR A 8 25.61 13.45 21.08
CA TYR A 8 25.73 13.54 19.63
C TYR A 8 24.57 14.32 19.04
N ARG A 9 24.87 15.12 18.02
CA ARG A 9 23.89 15.85 17.22
C ARG A 9 23.63 15.14 15.89
N ASP A 10 22.52 15.47 15.25
CA ASP A 10 22.13 14.87 13.98
C ASP A 10 23.15 15.17 12.85
N ASP A 11 23.77 16.35 12.87
CA ASP A 11 24.85 16.69 11.93
C ASP A 11 26.13 15.91 12.21
N GLU A 12 26.46 15.65 13.48
CA GLU A 12 27.57 14.74 13.84
C GLU A 12 27.31 13.31 13.34
N ASP A 13 26.07 12.81 13.40
CA ASP A 13 25.74 11.47 12.90
C ASP A 13 25.94 11.35 11.40
N ILE A 14 25.55 12.37 10.62
CA ILE A 14 25.77 12.42 9.17
C ILE A 14 27.28 12.34 8.87
N ILE A 15 28.09 13.12 9.57
CA ILE A 15 29.55 13.16 9.39
C ILE A 15 30.16 11.81 9.79
N LEU A 16 29.69 11.19 10.87
CA LEU A 16 30.14 9.87 11.31
C LEU A 16 29.83 8.79 10.27
N CYS A 17 28.62 8.79 9.70
CA CYS A 17 28.27 7.87 8.61
C CYS A 17 29.15 8.10 7.37
N GLN A 18 29.39 9.36 6.99
CA GLN A 18 30.26 9.70 5.86
C GLN A 18 31.69 9.21 6.07
N ALA A 19 32.27 9.48 7.25
CA ALA A 19 33.62 9.04 7.60
C ALA A 19 33.72 7.50 7.59
N TYR A 20 32.70 6.80 8.09
CA TYR A 20 32.63 5.35 8.04
C TYR A 20 32.62 4.83 6.58
N ILE A 21 31.77 5.43 5.72
CA ILE A 21 31.65 5.06 4.31
C ILE A 21 32.99 5.27 3.59
N GLU A 22 33.63 6.42 3.79
CA GLU A 22 34.92 6.73 3.18
C GLU A 22 35.99 5.69 3.51
N VAL A 23 36.12 5.31 4.79
CA VAL A 23 37.12 4.30 5.21
C VAL A 23 36.73 2.89 4.74
N SER A 24 35.44 2.55 4.73
CA SER A 24 34.96 1.22 4.31
C SER A 24 35.00 1.01 2.80
N GLN A 25 34.96 2.07 2.01
CA GLN A 25 35.05 2.04 0.55
C GLN A 25 36.47 2.32 0.02
N ASP A 26 37.45 2.61 0.89
CA ASP A 26 38.83 2.84 0.47
C ASP A 26 39.43 1.55 -0.12
N PRO A 27 39.79 1.53 -1.42
CA PRO A 27 40.30 0.34 -2.09
C PRO A 27 41.73 -0.04 -1.65
N ILE A 28 42.50 0.91 -1.12
CA ILE A 28 43.89 0.69 -0.67
C ILE A 28 43.89 0.25 0.78
N THR A 29 43.02 0.85 1.60
CA THR A 29 43.11 0.69 3.04
C THR A 29 41.90 0.04 3.72
N GLY A 30 40.81 -0.18 2.99
CA GLY A 30 39.57 -0.80 3.47
C GLY A 30 39.65 -2.32 3.65
N ILE A 31 40.56 -3.00 2.96
CA ILE A 31 40.69 -4.48 2.99
C ILE A 31 41.83 -4.90 3.93
N SER A 32 41.59 -5.95 4.73
CA SER A 32 42.59 -6.59 5.61
C SER A 32 43.21 -5.72 6.71
N GLN A 33 42.44 -4.79 7.29
CA GLN A 33 42.84 -4.04 8.49
C GLN A 33 42.16 -4.54 9.77
N THR A 34 42.80 -4.30 10.92
CA THR A 34 42.18 -4.57 12.23
C THR A 34 41.05 -3.59 12.50
N SER A 35 40.06 -4.01 13.31
CA SER A 35 38.95 -3.13 13.73
C SER A 35 39.46 -1.83 14.36
N ASP A 36 40.49 -1.92 15.20
CA ASP A 36 41.08 -0.76 15.85
C ASP A 36 41.65 0.25 14.83
N ARG A 37 42.41 -0.24 13.82
CA ARG A 37 42.96 0.63 12.77
C ARG A 37 41.89 1.25 11.88
N PHE A 38 40.83 0.50 11.59
CA PHE A 38 39.67 1.01 10.86
C PHE A 38 39.05 2.19 11.62
N TRP A 39 38.77 2.00 12.91
CA TRP A 39 38.12 3.02 13.72
C TRP A 39 39.03 4.20 14.06
N ALA A 40 40.34 4.00 14.14
CA ALA A 40 41.30 5.09 14.26
C ALA A 40 41.23 6.03 13.05
N ARG A 41 41.11 5.49 11.82
CA ARG A 41 40.94 6.28 10.59
C ARG A 41 39.60 7.01 10.56
N VAL A 42 38.51 6.33 10.91
CA VAL A 42 37.19 6.96 11.02
C VAL A 42 37.23 8.11 12.02
N THR A 43 37.92 7.94 13.16
CA THR A 43 38.07 8.98 14.19
C THR A 43 38.83 10.19 13.66
N ILE A 44 39.90 9.98 12.88
CA ILE A 44 40.66 11.06 12.26
C ILE A 44 39.79 11.84 11.27
N ILE A 45 39.13 11.14 10.34
CA ILE A 45 38.27 11.79 9.32
C ILE A 45 37.11 12.52 10.00
N PHE A 46 36.45 11.91 10.99
CA PHE A 46 35.36 12.54 11.73
C PHE A 46 35.81 13.83 12.43
N ASN A 47 36.90 13.79 13.20
CA ASN A 47 37.36 14.96 13.97
C ASN A 47 37.89 16.09 13.06
N ASN A 48 38.37 15.77 11.86
CA ASN A 48 38.79 16.75 10.86
C ASN A 48 37.60 17.37 10.10
N SER A 49 36.52 16.60 9.90
CA SER A 49 35.35 17.02 9.12
C SER A 49 34.25 17.66 9.96
N LYS A 50 34.22 17.42 11.28
CA LYS A 50 33.24 18.04 12.18
C LYS A 50 33.42 19.56 12.27
N ASN A 51 32.35 20.23 12.71
CA ASN A 51 32.44 21.64 13.04
C ASN A 51 33.56 21.88 14.08
N PRO A 52 34.51 22.80 13.84
CA PRO A 52 35.60 23.08 14.77
C PRO A 52 35.15 23.50 16.18
N SER A 53 33.93 24.03 16.32
CA SER A 53 33.36 24.37 17.63
C SER A 53 32.98 23.16 18.48
N TYR A 54 32.89 21.96 17.90
CA TYR A 54 32.54 20.73 18.60
C TYR A 54 33.78 20.07 19.21
N THR A 55 33.60 19.46 20.38
CA THR A 55 34.67 18.71 21.05
C THR A 55 35.06 17.47 20.26
N ASP A 56 36.35 17.14 20.26
CA ASP A 56 36.83 15.89 19.67
C ASP A 56 36.19 14.67 20.32
N ARG A 57 35.83 13.70 19.48
CA ARG A 57 35.24 12.44 19.90
C ARG A 57 36.30 11.37 19.89
N GLY A 58 36.33 10.58 20.97
CA GLY A 58 37.19 9.42 21.07
C GLY A 58 36.63 8.23 20.29
N GLN A 59 37.52 7.36 19.80
CA GLN A 59 37.20 6.20 18.99
C GLN A 59 36.06 5.34 19.57
N ARG A 60 36.12 5.01 20.86
CA ARG A 60 35.09 4.17 21.51
C ARG A 60 33.71 4.85 21.52
N SER A 61 33.67 6.17 21.65
CA SER A 61 32.41 6.93 21.62
C SER A 61 31.77 6.88 20.23
N LEU A 62 32.58 7.07 19.19
CA LEU A 62 32.13 6.98 17.79
C LEU A 62 31.65 5.57 17.43
N GLN A 63 32.39 4.54 17.87
CA GLN A 63 32.00 3.14 17.70
C GLN A 63 30.62 2.85 18.30
N CYS A 64 30.40 3.24 19.57
CA CYS A 64 29.11 3.07 20.23
C CYS A 64 28.00 3.81 19.48
N ARG A 65 28.23 5.08 19.11
CA ARG A 65 27.22 5.87 18.39
C ARG A 65 26.87 5.26 17.04
N TYR A 66 27.87 4.82 16.27
CA TYR A 66 27.63 4.17 14.99
C TYR A 66 26.87 2.85 15.16
N SER A 67 27.15 2.07 16.20
CA SER A 67 26.40 0.84 16.50
C SER A 67 24.91 1.13 16.74
N ASP A 68 24.58 2.25 17.40
CA ASP A 68 23.20 2.65 17.62
C ASP A 68 22.51 3.05 16.29
N ILE A 69 23.22 3.79 15.43
CA ILE A 69 22.77 4.17 14.09
C ILE A 69 22.52 2.92 13.24
N ASP A 70 23.49 2.02 13.16
CA ASP A 70 23.43 0.78 12.40
C ASP A 70 22.28 -0.12 12.88
N ALA A 71 22.07 -0.22 14.20
CA ALA A 71 20.91 -0.93 14.75
C ALA A 71 19.58 -0.28 14.33
N GLY A 72 19.51 1.05 14.28
CA GLY A 72 18.37 1.80 13.76
C GLY A 72 18.09 1.50 12.29
N VAL A 73 19.13 1.57 11.46
CA VAL A 73 19.04 1.26 10.02
C VAL A 73 18.60 -0.18 9.80
N LYS A 74 19.17 -1.15 10.52
CA LYS A 74 18.75 -2.55 10.45
C LYS A 74 17.28 -2.71 10.80
N ARG A 75 16.79 -2.11 11.90
CA ARG A 75 15.36 -2.18 12.24
C ARG A 75 14.48 -1.64 11.11
N LEU A 76 14.87 -0.52 10.51
CA LEU A 76 14.13 0.08 9.40
C LEU A 76 14.09 -0.84 8.17
N VAL A 77 15.26 -1.35 7.75
CA VAL A 77 15.40 -2.25 6.59
C VAL A 77 14.60 -3.53 6.74
N HIS A 78 14.45 -4.07 7.96
CA HIS A 78 13.63 -5.25 8.20
C HIS A 78 12.13 -4.95 8.34
N SER A 79 11.78 -3.80 8.93
CA SER A 79 10.39 -3.42 9.19
C SER A 79 9.63 -2.99 7.92
N ILE A 80 10.30 -2.28 7.01
CA ILE A 80 9.66 -1.77 5.78
C ILE A 80 9.10 -2.92 4.92
N PRO A 81 9.88 -3.96 4.53
CA PRO A 81 9.36 -5.05 3.71
C PRO A 81 8.20 -5.79 4.38
N SER A 82 8.26 -6.00 5.69
CA SER A 82 7.17 -6.65 6.45
C SER A 82 5.89 -5.81 6.47
N SER A 83 6.03 -4.48 6.53
CA SER A 83 4.88 -3.58 6.47
C SER A 83 4.29 -3.54 5.06
N MET A 84 5.14 -3.51 4.04
CA MET A 84 4.73 -3.56 2.63
C MET A 84 4.00 -4.85 2.28
N SER A 85 4.50 -6.01 2.73
CA SER A 85 3.85 -7.30 2.42
C SER A 85 2.44 -7.41 3.02
N LYS A 86 2.22 -6.87 4.23
CA LYS A 86 0.89 -6.80 4.84
C LYS A 86 -0.09 -5.95 4.02
N VAL A 87 0.39 -4.83 3.48
CA VAL A 87 -0.42 -3.97 2.60
C VAL A 87 -0.79 -4.69 1.32
N GLU A 88 0.16 -5.40 0.70
CA GLU A 88 -0.08 -6.19 -0.51
C GLU A 88 -1.08 -7.32 -0.27
N GLU A 89 -0.93 -8.06 0.84
CA GLU A 89 -1.85 -9.12 1.23
C GLU A 89 -3.27 -8.58 1.45
N GLN A 90 -3.40 -7.46 2.18
CA GLN A 90 -4.71 -6.84 2.41
C GLN A 90 -5.33 -6.35 1.10
N ARG A 91 -4.54 -5.71 0.23
CA ARG A 91 -5.00 -5.25 -1.08
C ARG A 91 -5.51 -6.42 -1.94
N ALA A 92 -4.84 -7.57 -1.91
CA ALA A 92 -5.29 -8.76 -2.64
C ALA A 92 -6.67 -9.24 -2.15
N LYS A 93 -6.87 -9.31 -0.83
CA LYS A 93 -8.16 -9.66 -0.22
C LYS A 93 -9.27 -8.69 -0.62
N ASP A 94 -8.98 -7.40 -0.62
CA ASP A 94 -9.96 -6.36 -0.98
C ASP A 94 -10.35 -6.46 -2.47
N VAL A 95 -9.39 -6.75 -3.36
CA VAL A 95 -9.65 -6.98 -4.78
C VAL A 95 -10.52 -8.21 -5.01
N ASP A 96 -10.25 -9.31 -4.31
CA ASP A 96 -11.04 -10.53 -4.45
C ASP A 96 -12.47 -10.35 -3.92
N LYS A 97 -12.63 -9.59 -2.82
CA LYS A 97 -13.95 -9.20 -2.32
C LYS A 97 -14.72 -8.35 -3.34
N LEU A 98 -14.07 -7.35 -3.93
CA LEU A 98 -14.70 -6.50 -4.96
C LEU A 98 -15.09 -7.29 -6.21
N LYS A 99 -14.27 -8.25 -6.62
CA LYS A 99 -14.61 -9.15 -7.74
C LYS A 99 -15.85 -9.98 -7.44
N ALA A 100 -15.92 -10.60 -6.26
CA ALA A 100 -17.08 -11.39 -5.86
C ALA A 100 -18.37 -10.53 -5.82
N GLN A 101 -18.29 -9.33 -5.24
CA GLN A 101 -19.42 -8.40 -5.21
C GLN A 101 -19.87 -7.97 -6.62
N ASN A 102 -18.92 -7.71 -7.52
CA ASN A 102 -19.25 -7.38 -8.91
C ASN A 102 -19.93 -8.54 -9.64
N GLU A 103 -19.51 -9.78 -9.38
CA GLU A 103 -20.12 -10.97 -9.98
C GLU A 103 -21.58 -11.13 -9.53
N GLU A 104 -21.87 -10.92 -8.23
CA GLU A 104 -23.24 -10.91 -7.70
C GLU A 104 -24.11 -9.82 -8.35
N VAL A 105 -23.57 -8.61 -8.50
CA VAL A 105 -24.28 -7.50 -9.15
C VAL A 105 -24.60 -7.84 -10.61
N VAL A 106 -23.64 -8.43 -11.33
CA VAL A 106 -23.85 -8.84 -12.73
C VAL A 106 -24.92 -9.92 -12.83
N GLU A 107 -24.94 -10.89 -11.92
CA GLU A 107 -25.97 -11.94 -11.93
C GLU A 107 -27.37 -11.39 -11.61
N LEU A 108 -27.46 -10.46 -10.65
CA LEU A 108 -28.70 -9.75 -10.37
C LEU A 108 -29.22 -9.01 -11.60
N MET A 109 -28.34 -8.29 -12.32
CA MET A 109 -28.71 -7.60 -13.56
C MET A 109 -29.25 -8.56 -14.63
N ARG A 110 -28.64 -9.75 -14.78
CA ARG A 110 -29.13 -10.78 -15.71
C ARG A 110 -30.51 -11.28 -15.31
N LYS A 111 -30.76 -11.52 -14.02
CA LYS A 111 -32.07 -11.95 -13.52
C LYS A 111 -33.14 -10.90 -13.78
N THR A 112 -32.89 -9.64 -13.40
CA THR A 112 -33.86 -8.56 -13.63
C THR A 112 -34.11 -8.33 -15.12
N ALA A 113 -33.12 -8.53 -15.99
CA ALA A 113 -33.32 -8.46 -17.44
C ALA A 113 -34.26 -9.57 -17.95
N LYS A 114 -34.12 -10.80 -17.46
CA LYS A 114 -35.05 -11.91 -17.77
C LYS A 114 -36.46 -11.60 -17.26
N ASP A 115 -36.59 -11.12 -16.03
CA ASP A 115 -37.88 -10.77 -15.42
C ASP A 115 -38.59 -9.67 -16.20
N ARG A 116 -37.86 -8.61 -16.62
CA ARG A 116 -38.40 -7.53 -17.47
C ARG A 116 -38.90 -8.05 -18.82
N LYS A 117 -38.15 -8.95 -19.46
CA LYS A 117 -38.55 -9.55 -20.74
C LYS A 117 -39.83 -10.37 -20.58
N HIS A 118 -39.91 -11.20 -19.54
CA HIS A 118 -41.09 -12.00 -19.26
C HIS A 118 -42.31 -11.13 -18.96
N HIS A 119 -42.15 -10.06 -18.18
CA HIS A 119 -43.21 -9.11 -17.90
C HIS A 119 -43.76 -8.46 -19.19
N PHE A 120 -42.86 -8.08 -20.11
CA PHE A 120 -43.26 -7.52 -21.41
C PHE A 120 -44.05 -8.53 -22.26
N GLU A 121 -43.61 -9.79 -22.32
CA GLU A 121 -44.34 -10.85 -23.02
C GLU A 121 -45.75 -11.10 -22.43
N ILE A 122 -45.93 -10.94 -21.12
CA ILE A 122 -47.25 -11.00 -20.47
C ILE A 122 -48.11 -9.81 -20.91
N GLN A 123 -47.57 -8.59 -20.85
CA GLN A 123 -48.30 -7.38 -21.26
C GLN A 123 -48.76 -7.45 -22.72
N GLU A 124 -47.93 -7.97 -23.63
CA GLU A 124 -48.32 -8.18 -25.03
C GLU A 124 -49.48 -9.18 -25.16
N LYS A 125 -49.43 -10.30 -24.43
CA LYS A 125 -50.51 -11.31 -24.44
C LYS A 125 -51.80 -10.76 -23.87
N GLU A 126 -51.75 -10.02 -22.76
CA GLU A 126 -52.91 -9.36 -22.16
C GLU A 126 -53.54 -8.35 -23.12
N PHE A 127 -52.72 -7.53 -23.79
CA PHE A 127 -53.20 -6.57 -24.79
C PHE A 127 -53.91 -7.25 -25.96
N VAL A 128 -53.34 -8.34 -26.50
CA VAL A 128 -53.95 -9.11 -27.60
C VAL A 128 -55.24 -9.79 -27.15
N PHE A 129 -55.24 -10.38 -25.95
CA PHE A 129 -56.41 -11.01 -25.36
C PHE A 129 -57.55 -10.01 -25.19
N GLU A 130 -57.28 -8.85 -24.63
CA GLU A 130 -58.25 -7.79 -24.38
C GLU A 130 -58.85 -7.25 -25.69
N ARG A 131 -58.01 -7.06 -26.73
CA ARG A 131 -58.47 -6.68 -28.07
C ARG A 131 -59.41 -7.73 -28.67
N THR A 132 -59.10 -9.01 -28.48
CA THR A 132 -59.90 -10.12 -29.00
C THR A 132 -61.23 -10.25 -28.25
N ARG A 133 -61.22 -10.11 -26.93
CA ARG A 133 -62.40 -10.10 -26.06
C ARG A 133 -63.38 -9.01 -26.47
N ASN A 134 -62.89 -7.78 -26.61
CA ASN A 134 -63.71 -6.62 -26.99
C ASN A 134 -64.31 -6.76 -28.40
N ALA A 135 -63.58 -7.37 -29.34
CA ALA A 135 -64.08 -7.65 -30.69
C ALA A 135 -65.24 -8.67 -30.67
N PHE A 136 -65.11 -9.75 -29.89
CA PHE A 136 -66.15 -10.77 -29.75
C PHE A 136 -67.41 -10.24 -29.05
N GLU A 137 -67.25 -9.43 -27.99
CA GLU A 137 -68.39 -8.78 -27.33
C GLU A 137 -69.13 -7.83 -28.26
N SER A 138 -68.42 -7.12 -29.14
CA SER A 138 -69.02 -6.23 -30.13
C SER A 138 -69.85 -6.98 -31.18
N THR A 139 -69.39 -8.13 -31.66
CA THR A 139 -70.16 -8.94 -32.64
C THR A 139 -71.40 -9.56 -32.01
N LYS A 140 -71.32 -10.03 -30.76
CA LYS A 140 -72.46 -10.59 -30.03
C LYS A 140 -73.60 -9.57 -29.84
N ASN A 141 -73.27 -8.30 -29.64
CA ASN A 141 -74.26 -7.23 -29.48
C ASN A 141 -74.86 -6.76 -30.82
N ALA A 142 -74.24 -7.06 -31.96
CA ALA A 142 -74.75 -6.72 -33.30
C ALA A 142 -75.79 -7.73 -33.81
N ASP A 143 -75.71 -8.99 -33.36
CA ASP A 143 -76.65 -10.07 -33.73
C ASP A 143 -77.85 -10.21 -32.77
N ALA A 144 -77.97 -9.33 -31.76
CA ALA A 144 -79.14 -9.29 -30.90
C ALA A 144 -80.36 -8.81 -31.74
N PRO A 145 -81.47 -9.57 -31.82
CA PRO A 145 -82.61 -9.17 -32.62
C PRO A 145 -83.16 -7.85 -32.08
N THR A 146 -83.15 -6.81 -32.92
CA THR A 146 -83.94 -5.60 -32.69
C THR A 146 -85.41 -6.00 -32.60
N THR A 147 -85.91 -6.16 -31.38
CA THR A 147 -87.33 -6.25 -31.10
C THR A 147 -87.93 -4.85 -31.08
N ASN A 148 -88.77 -4.61 -32.10
CA ASN A 148 -89.64 -3.48 -32.41
C ASN A 148 -89.01 -2.19 -32.93
#